data_AF-A0A261ABL0-F1
#
_entry.id   AF-A0A261ABL0-F1
#
_cell.length_a   1.000
_cell.length_b   1.000
_cell.length_c   1.000
_cell.angle_alpha   90.00
_cell.angle_beta   90.00
_cell.angle_gamma   90.00
#
_symmetry.space_group_name_H-M   'P 1'
#
loop_
_entity.id
_entity.type
_entity.pdbx_description
1 polymer ?
#
loop_
_entity_poly.entity_id
_entity_poly.type
_entity_poly.pdbx_seq_one_letter_code
_entity_poly.pdbx_strand_id
1 'polypeptide(L)'
;MVETFHLPECQLFHFEEWFQDISVFWTYSWREVTQQMVERTITLDEDGDSVKYGARRPLPAGLYSFLCIQKGLCLNLCVQLSRCPFCAYLGISDDMSRLEFTLPHHLVICSASVVNIMCQNIHTYARKLFSEAMRPHIEKSSRLVRATNGIEQAMCFVEEGYRRFAQFQRLEEFVDTDDLSAVRTTSTRLLKSTRETCESQISILLSHFVSLKIDIVTRIAKNLCADGKESNKGLSILECCYGLVDDVRCLLLPNCFKLSTQHFAASLETQIRKNIRQRQPAEYYSNIYIALKYIYEFLEIDDRKDIELLSDLHLNSFSTKDLILSYYDSLCEKIDRTRFGNAPHVDVHISYVKMEDDDMISIQIKLVKMSPIEWIDVLSDRVDYFVRLELFPKILFPSNKFDSPTTNPMPQSTRPQWKQLFEIHVPLECFFLRGACLAISVFDHERYCNDTQTHRHTDRHQILFSRFIDRLVGRGFISLHSVPQASEEKPTQRLQVPLLPNDYSDQNNVFYQLLKNRAGRDAVAKEFIGDRTRPSSEIRALQHYIRRNRNRVGHMLLG
;
A
#
# COMPACT_ATOMS: atom_id res chain seq x y z
N MET A 1 59.36 -38.23 -57.98
CA MET A 1 59.43 -38.07 -56.52
C MET A 1 59.12 -36.63 -56.22
N VAL A 2 57.87 -36.35 -55.87
CA VAL A 2 57.47 -35.04 -55.36
C VAL A 2 57.77 -35.11 -53.88
N GLU A 3 58.82 -34.43 -53.43
CA GLU A 3 59.08 -34.25 -52.00
C GLU A 3 57.87 -33.52 -51.41
N THR A 4 57.09 -34.25 -50.62
CA THR A 4 56.10 -33.69 -49.71
C THR A 4 56.83 -32.73 -48.79
N PHE A 5 56.64 -31.44 -49.03
CA PHE A 5 56.93 -30.38 -48.06
C PHE A 5 56.05 -30.65 -46.82
N HIS A 6 56.56 -31.42 -45.87
CA HIS A 6 56.03 -31.46 -44.53
C HIS A 6 56.44 -30.13 -43.89
N LEU A 7 55.50 -29.17 -43.85
CA LEU A 7 55.59 -28.09 -42.88
C LEU A 7 55.79 -28.76 -41.51
N PRO A 8 56.91 -28.52 -40.80
CA PRO A 8 57.05 -29.00 -39.43
C PRO A 8 55.87 -28.39 -38.69
N GLU A 9 55.04 -29.22 -38.06
CA GLU A 9 53.82 -28.87 -37.31
C GLU A 9 53.86 -27.40 -36.91
N CYS A 10 53.39 -26.53 -37.81
CA CYS A 10 53.46 -25.11 -37.54
C CYS A 10 52.62 -24.94 -36.29
N GLN A 11 53.16 -24.19 -35.35
CA GLN A 11 52.62 -23.77 -34.07
C GLN A 11 51.28 -22.99 -34.21
N LEU A 12 50.39 -23.39 -35.11
CA LEU A 12 49.00 -22.95 -35.25
C LEU A 12 48.22 -23.16 -33.95
N PHE A 13 48.64 -24.11 -33.10
CA PHE A 13 48.09 -24.33 -31.75
C PHE A 13 48.55 -23.29 -30.71
N HIS A 14 49.50 -22.41 -31.04
CA HIS A 14 49.96 -21.31 -30.16
C HIS A 14 49.61 -19.93 -30.71
N PHE A 15 48.61 -19.81 -31.60
CA PHE A 15 48.21 -18.51 -32.16
C PHE A 15 47.85 -17.50 -31.07
N GLU A 16 47.28 -17.98 -29.97
CA GLU A 16 46.94 -17.18 -28.79
C GLU A 16 48.18 -16.52 -28.15
N GLU A 17 49.32 -17.22 -28.13
CA GLU A 17 50.57 -16.69 -27.58
C GLU A 17 51.22 -15.64 -28.49
N TRP A 18 50.98 -15.75 -29.80
CA TRP A 18 51.51 -14.81 -30.79
C TRP A 18 50.68 -13.53 -30.91
N PHE A 19 49.40 -13.61 -30.56
CA PHE A 19 48.49 -12.48 -30.62
C PHE A 19 47.86 -12.19 -29.25
N GLN A 20 48.71 -11.80 -28.29
CA GLN A 20 48.28 -11.50 -26.91
C GLN A 20 47.16 -10.44 -26.84
N ASP A 21 47.09 -9.52 -27.80
CA ASP A 21 46.05 -8.48 -27.87
C ASP A 21 44.85 -8.87 -28.75
N ILE A 22 44.80 -10.10 -29.29
CA ILE A 22 43.76 -10.51 -30.26
C ILE A 22 42.36 -10.43 -29.68
N SER A 23 42.20 -10.81 -28.40
CA SER A 23 40.91 -10.76 -27.71
C SER A 23 40.42 -9.31 -27.56
N VAL A 24 41.33 -8.36 -27.33
CA VAL A 24 40.99 -6.93 -27.21
C VAL A 24 40.61 -6.36 -28.57
N PHE A 25 41.40 -6.63 -29.61
CA PHE A 25 41.11 -6.21 -30.98
C PHE A 25 39.78 -6.79 -31.47
N TRP A 26 39.60 -8.10 -31.35
CA TRP A 26 38.40 -8.81 -31.79
C TRP A 26 37.14 -8.29 -31.10
N THR A 27 37.18 -8.11 -29.78
CA THR A 27 36.02 -7.59 -29.03
C THR A 27 35.71 -6.14 -29.38
N TYR A 28 36.73 -5.29 -29.58
CA TYR A 28 36.54 -3.91 -30.01
C TYR A 28 35.91 -3.82 -31.40
N SER A 29 36.42 -4.59 -32.37
CA SER A 29 35.90 -4.60 -33.74
C SER A 29 34.44 -5.10 -33.78
N TRP A 30 34.14 -6.20 -33.09
CA TRP A 30 32.77 -6.74 -33.08
C TRP A 30 31.78 -5.82 -32.37
N ARG A 31 32.21 -5.11 -31.32
CA ARG A 31 31.39 -4.10 -30.66
C ARG A 31 30.92 -3.03 -31.64
N GLU A 32 31.84 -2.46 -32.41
CA GLU A 32 31.52 -1.41 -33.38
C GLU A 32 30.66 -1.94 -34.54
N VAL A 33 31.06 -3.07 -35.12
CA VAL A 33 30.39 -3.68 -36.27
C VAL A 33 28.96 -4.10 -35.92
N THR A 34 28.76 -4.81 -34.80
CA THR A 34 27.41 -5.24 -34.40
C THR A 34 26.52 -4.05 -34.08
N GLN A 35 27.03 -3.00 -33.45
CA GLN A 35 26.25 -1.80 -33.17
C GLN A 35 25.77 -1.13 -34.46
N GLN A 36 26.63 -0.97 -35.46
CA GLN A 36 26.25 -0.42 -36.76
C GLN A 36 25.22 -1.31 -37.50
N MET A 37 25.35 -2.63 -37.40
CA MET A 37 24.41 -3.58 -37.99
C MET A 37 23.04 -3.50 -37.30
N VAL A 38 23.00 -3.40 -35.97
CA VAL A 38 21.77 -3.20 -35.20
C VAL A 38 21.11 -1.89 -35.62
N GLU A 39 21.87 -0.80 -35.73
CA GLU A 39 21.32 0.49 -36.16
C GLU A 39 20.71 0.45 -37.57
N ARG A 40 21.21 -0.40 -38.47
CA ARG A 40 20.70 -0.53 -39.86
C ARG A 40 19.52 -1.50 -40.01
N THR A 41 19.35 -2.43 -39.08
CA THR A 41 18.34 -3.51 -39.20
C THR A 41 16.96 -3.14 -38.66
N ILE A 42 16.83 -1.96 -38.06
CA ILE A 42 15.61 -1.56 -37.35
C ILE A 42 14.75 -0.67 -38.24
N THR A 43 13.57 -1.16 -38.59
CA THR A 43 12.45 -0.38 -39.12
C THR A 43 11.15 -0.87 -38.49
N LEU A 44 10.34 0.05 -37.98
CA LEU A 44 8.92 -0.19 -37.65
C LEU A 44 7.98 0.03 -38.84
N ASP A 45 8.49 0.54 -39.95
CA ASP A 45 7.74 0.78 -41.18
C ASP A 45 7.64 -0.52 -41.99
N GLU A 46 6.56 -0.67 -42.76
CA GLU A 46 6.28 -1.89 -43.51
C GLU A 46 7.12 -1.97 -44.79
N ASP A 47 7.96 -3.00 -44.91
CA ASP A 47 8.60 -3.36 -46.18
C ASP A 47 7.54 -3.89 -47.16
N GLY A 48 6.84 -3.01 -47.89
CA GLY A 48 6.15 -3.23 -49.19
C GLY A 48 5.10 -4.34 -49.37
N ASP A 49 5.10 -5.40 -48.57
CA ASP A 49 4.30 -6.64 -48.67
C ASP A 49 3.12 -6.65 -47.69
N SER A 50 2.68 -5.48 -47.25
CA SER A 50 1.73 -5.32 -46.13
C SER A 50 0.28 -5.64 -46.43
N VAL A 51 -0.08 -5.87 -47.69
CA VAL A 51 -1.48 -6.02 -48.10
C VAL A 51 -2.13 -7.32 -47.56
N LYS A 52 -1.35 -8.34 -47.13
CA LYS A 52 -1.91 -9.61 -46.63
C LYS A 52 -1.89 -9.80 -45.11
N TYR A 53 -1.06 -9.08 -44.34
CA TYR A 53 -0.88 -9.35 -42.89
C TYR A 53 -0.69 -8.09 -42.00
N GLY A 54 -0.83 -6.87 -42.54
CA GLY A 54 -0.46 -5.62 -41.86
C GLY A 54 -1.15 -5.36 -40.50
N ALA A 55 -2.39 -5.82 -40.33
CA ALA A 55 -3.15 -5.53 -39.11
C ALA A 55 -2.75 -6.36 -37.87
N ARG A 56 -1.90 -7.38 -37.99
CA ARG A 56 -1.67 -8.37 -36.91
C ARG A 56 -0.23 -8.88 -36.78
N ARG A 57 0.80 -8.10 -37.15
CA ARG A 57 2.18 -8.49 -36.81
C ARG A 57 2.53 -8.05 -35.39
N PRO A 58 2.69 -8.96 -34.41
CA PRO A 58 3.00 -8.59 -33.03
C PRO A 58 4.47 -8.19 -32.84
N LEU A 59 5.35 -8.45 -33.81
CA LEU A 59 6.80 -8.24 -33.71
C LEU A 59 7.33 -7.30 -34.82
N PRO A 60 8.43 -6.57 -34.58
CA PRO A 60 9.11 -5.77 -35.60
C PRO A 60 9.71 -6.65 -36.71
N ALA A 61 9.70 -6.17 -37.96
CA ALA A 61 10.31 -6.87 -39.10
C ALA A 61 11.82 -7.09 -38.90
N GLY A 62 12.51 -6.11 -38.31
CA GLY A 62 13.95 -6.17 -38.00
C GLY A 62 14.36 -7.09 -36.86
N LEU A 63 13.43 -7.70 -36.12
CA LEU A 63 13.77 -8.54 -34.97
C LEU A 63 14.60 -9.77 -35.37
N TYR A 64 14.23 -10.45 -36.46
CA TYR A 64 14.98 -11.62 -36.92
C TYR A 64 16.44 -11.26 -37.23
N SER A 65 16.65 -10.16 -37.95
CA SER A 65 17.98 -9.64 -38.27
C SER A 65 18.79 -9.30 -37.01
N PHE A 66 18.15 -8.72 -35.99
CA PHE A 66 18.77 -8.49 -34.69
C PHE A 66 19.25 -9.79 -34.02
N LEU A 67 18.40 -10.83 -34.00
CA LEU A 67 18.74 -12.13 -33.42
C LEU A 67 19.90 -12.81 -34.17
N CYS A 68 19.93 -12.68 -35.50
CA CYS A 68 21.03 -13.18 -36.33
C CYS A 68 22.38 -12.53 -35.99
N ILE A 69 22.40 -11.23 -35.70
CA ILE A 69 23.63 -10.51 -35.30
C ILE A 69 24.19 -11.07 -33.97
N GLN A 70 23.31 -11.42 -33.02
CA GLN A 70 23.74 -11.93 -31.71
C GLN A 70 24.27 -13.37 -31.79
N LYS A 71 23.52 -14.26 -32.43
CA LYS A 71 23.84 -15.70 -32.42
C LYS A 71 24.61 -16.16 -33.65
N GLY A 72 24.21 -15.69 -34.84
CA GLY A 72 24.43 -16.40 -36.08
C GLY A 72 23.32 -17.42 -36.27
N LEU A 73 22.44 -17.19 -37.23
CA LEU A 73 21.44 -18.17 -37.63
C LEU A 73 21.72 -18.53 -39.08
N CYS A 74 22.28 -19.71 -39.30
CA CYS A 74 22.39 -20.26 -40.64
C CYS A 74 21.02 -20.85 -41.01
N LEU A 75 20.18 -20.06 -41.68
CA LEU A 75 19.01 -20.57 -42.38
C LEU A 75 19.06 -20.10 -43.84
N ASN A 76 18.85 -21.04 -44.76
CA ASN A 76 18.72 -20.85 -46.21
C ASN A 76 17.71 -19.75 -46.63
N LEU A 77 16.94 -19.19 -45.70
CA LEU A 77 15.98 -18.10 -45.93
C LEU A 77 16.63 -16.72 -46.13
N CYS A 78 17.79 -16.45 -45.52
CA CYS A 78 18.54 -15.20 -45.77
C CYS A 78 19.03 -15.12 -47.22
N VAL A 79 19.33 -16.26 -47.85
CA VAL A 79 19.73 -16.31 -49.27
C VAL A 79 18.57 -15.98 -50.21
N GLN A 80 17.32 -16.20 -49.78
CA GLN A 80 16.13 -15.94 -50.60
C GLN A 80 15.54 -14.54 -50.42
N LEU A 81 15.58 -13.96 -49.21
CA LEU A 81 14.89 -12.68 -48.92
C LEU A 81 15.82 -11.46 -48.92
N SER A 82 17.11 -11.62 -48.68
CA SER A 82 18.08 -10.54 -48.79
C SER A 82 19.20 -10.97 -49.73
N ARG A 83 19.43 -10.19 -50.80
CA ARG A 83 20.52 -10.39 -51.77
C ARG A 83 21.92 -10.13 -51.15
N CYS A 84 22.18 -10.64 -49.95
CA CYS A 84 23.41 -10.45 -49.21
C CYS A 84 23.99 -11.82 -48.80
N PRO A 85 24.90 -12.41 -49.60
CA PRO A 85 25.54 -13.69 -49.29
C PRO A 85 26.43 -13.64 -48.03
N PHE A 86 26.66 -12.46 -47.44
CA PHE A 86 27.50 -12.30 -46.25
C PHE A 86 26.78 -12.57 -44.92
N CYS A 87 25.44 -12.47 -44.85
CA CYS A 87 24.72 -12.63 -43.58
C CYS A 87 24.75 -14.06 -43.00
N ALA A 88 25.16 -15.06 -43.78
CA ALA A 88 25.17 -16.47 -43.38
C ALA A 88 26.19 -16.83 -42.28
N TYR A 89 27.14 -15.94 -41.96
CA TYR A 89 28.26 -16.22 -41.03
C TYR A 89 28.47 -15.14 -39.95
N LEU A 90 27.53 -14.20 -39.80
CA LEU A 90 27.76 -12.92 -39.13
C LEU A 90 27.13 -12.85 -37.72
N GLY A 91 27.38 -13.89 -36.91
CA GLY A 91 26.96 -13.96 -35.51
C GLY A 91 28.15 -13.86 -34.56
N ILE A 92 28.14 -12.91 -33.63
CA ILE A 92 29.26 -12.74 -32.67
C ILE A 92 29.48 -14.01 -31.82
N SER A 93 28.41 -14.71 -31.45
CA SER A 93 28.47 -15.98 -30.71
C SER A 93 29.10 -17.12 -31.54
N ASP A 94 28.67 -17.29 -32.79
CA ASP A 94 29.19 -18.33 -33.68
C ASP A 94 30.66 -18.07 -34.03
N ASP A 95 31.05 -16.81 -34.26
CA ASP A 95 32.44 -16.45 -34.51
C ASP A 95 33.33 -16.72 -33.29
N MET A 96 32.89 -16.33 -32.08
CA MET A 96 33.58 -16.67 -30.83
C MET A 96 33.77 -18.19 -30.68
N SER A 97 32.75 -18.99 -31.02
CA SER A 97 32.83 -20.44 -30.89
C SER A 97 33.91 -21.07 -31.78
N ARG A 98 34.17 -20.46 -32.94
CA ARG A 98 35.16 -20.91 -33.94
C ARG A 98 36.59 -20.51 -33.61
N LEU A 99 36.79 -19.51 -32.75
CA LEU A 99 38.12 -19.14 -32.29
C LEU A 99 38.74 -20.19 -31.38
N GLU A 100 37.90 -21.01 -30.74
CA GLU A 100 38.34 -22.16 -29.93
C GLU A 100 39.45 -21.85 -28.91
N PHE A 101 39.37 -20.67 -28.28
CA PHE A 101 40.35 -20.25 -27.29
C PHE A 101 40.55 -21.30 -26.20
N THR A 102 41.81 -21.53 -25.85
CA THR A 102 42.27 -22.50 -24.85
C THR A 102 42.98 -21.82 -23.69
N LEU A 103 43.55 -20.61 -23.89
CA LEU A 103 44.18 -19.86 -22.81
C LEU A 103 43.13 -19.17 -21.93
N PRO A 104 43.22 -19.32 -20.59
CA PRO A 104 42.21 -18.80 -19.65
C PRO A 104 41.96 -17.29 -19.79
N HIS A 105 43.01 -16.50 -19.99
CA HIS A 105 42.91 -15.05 -20.05
C HIS A 105 42.09 -14.54 -21.25
N HIS A 106 42.25 -15.15 -22.43
CA HIS A 106 41.45 -14.81 -23.61
C HIS A 106 39.99 -15.24 -23.43
N LEU A 107 39.76 -16.43 -22.88
CA LEU A 107 38.41 -16.92 -22.58
C LEU A 107 37.65 -15.99 -21.64
N VAL A 108 38.27 -15.56 -20.54
CA VAL A 108 37.68 -14.62 -19.57
C VAL A 108 37.32 -13.30 -20.23
N ILE A 109 38.27 -12.68 -20.95
CA ILE A 109 38.07 -11.38 -21.61
C ILE A 109 36.99 -11.48 -22.69
N CYS A 110 37.07 -12.47 -23.58
CA CYS A 110 36.12 -12.61 -24.68
C CYS A 110 34.71 -12.91 -24.18
N SER A 111 34.55 -13.83 -23.23
CA SER A 111 33.22 -14.22 -22.72
C SER A 111 32.52 -13.07 -22.02
N ALA A 112 33.22 -12.36 -21.13
CA ALA A 112 32.68 -11.17 -20.47
C ALA A 112 32.34 -10.07 -21.49
N SER A 113 33.20 -9.88 -22.50
CA SER A 113 33.00 -8.86 -23.52
C SER A 113 31.83 -9.17 -24.45
N VAL A 114 31.63 -10.43 -24.83
CA VAL A 114 30.48 -10.84 -25.66
C VAL A 114 29.17 -10.52 -24.95
N VAL A 115 29.05 -10.86 -23.66
CA VAL A 115 27.85 -10.49 -22.87
C VAL A 115 27.66 -8.97 -22.85
N ASN A 116 28.73 -8.21 -22.64
CA ASN A 116 28.67 -6.74 -22.67
C ASN A 116 28.23 -6.19 -24.04
N ILE A 117 28.75 -6.73 -25.14
CA ILE A 117 28.37 -6.32 -26.50
C ILE A 117 26.89 -6.64 -26.76
N MET A 118 26.41 -7.83 -26.36
CA MET A 118 24.99 -8.18 -26.47
C MET A 118 24.09 -7.20 -25.71
N CYS A 119 24.45 -6.84 -24.48
CA CYS A 119 23.71 -5.84 -23.70
C CYS A 119 23.69 -4.46 -24.38
N GLN A 120 24.82 -4.02 -24.94
CA GLN A 120 24.89 -2.74 -25.67
C GLN A 120 24.07 -2.75 -26.95
N ASN A 121 24.05 -3.89 -27.65
CA ASN A 121 23.22 -4.09 -28.83
C ASN A 121 21.74 -4.04 -28.49
N ILE A 122 21.31 -4.69 -27.40
CA ILE A 122 19.93 -4.59 -26.90
C ILE A 122 19.58 -3.14 -26.58
N HIS A 123 20.47 -2.42 -25.87
CA HIS A 123 20.23 -1.02 -25.53
C HIS A 123 20.04 -0.15 -26.78
N THR A 124 20.91 -0.33 -27.78
CA THR A 124 20.82 0.39 -29.06
C THR A 124 19.53 0.05 -29.81
N TYR A 125 19.18 -1.23 -29.84
CA TYR A 125 17.95 -1.73 -30.44
C TYR A 125 16.71 -1.13 -29.78
N ALA A 126 16.64 -1.21 -28.44
CA ALA A 126 15.53 -0.70 -27.66
C ALA A 126 15.38 0.81 -27.81
N ARG A 127 16.48 1.57 -27.71
CA ARG A 127 16.47 3.02 -27.89
C ARG A 127 15.95 3.44 -29.25
N LYS A 128 16.34 2.74 -30.32
CA LYS A 128 15.88 3.06 -31.67
C LYS A 128 14.39 2.70 -31.84
N LEU A 129 13.96 1.51 -31.44
CA LEU A 129 12.54 1.13 -31.46
C LEU A 129 11.68 2.11 -30.66
N PHE A 130 12.12 2.49 -29.46
CA PHE A 130 11.48 3.49 -28.63
C PHE A 130 11.32 4.81 -29.38
N SER A 131 12.40 5.32 -29.98
CA SER A 131 12.38 6.58 -30.72
C SER A 131 11.43 6.55 -31.93
N GLU A 132 11.40 5.43 -32.68
CA GLU A 132 10.53 5.27 -33.84
C GLU A 132 9.07 5.08 -33.44
N ALA A 133 8.81 4.37 -32.35
CA ALA A 133 7.47 4.15 -31.83
C ALA A 133 6.89 5.45 -31.25
N MET A 134 7.73 6.34 -30.71
CA MET A 134 7.31 7.61 -30.12
C MET A 134 6.99 8.72 -31.14
N ARG A 135 7.38 8.57 -32.41
CA ARG A 135 6.99 9.52 -33.48
C ARG A 135 5.47 9.51 -33.75
N PRO A 136 4.86 10.63 -34.17
CA PRO A 136 3.47 10.66 -34.62
C PRO A 136 3.27 9.76 -35.85
N HIS A 137 2.24 8.92 -35.84
CA HIS A 137 1.93 7.99 -36.93
C HIS A 137 0.45 7.61 -36.91
N ILE A 138 -0.13 7.29 -38.07
CA ILE A 138 -1.55 6.90 -38.21
C ILE A 138 -1.82 5.63 -37.38
N GLU A 139 -0.94 4.64 -37.47
CA GLU A 139 -1.03 3.37 -36.73
C GLU A 139 -0.25 3.37 -35.41
N LYS A 140 -0.37 4.44 -34.62
CA LYS A 140 0.40 4.62 -33.38
C LYS A 140 0.32 3.43 -32.43
N SER A 141 -0.89 2.91 -32.21
CA SER A 141 -1.15 1.79 -31.29
C SER A 141 -0.40 0.52 -31.70
N SER A 142 -0.42 0.16 -32.99
CA SER A 142 0.31 -1.00 -33.54
C SER A 142 1.83 -0.85 -33.41
N ARG A 143 2.38 0.35 -33.66
CA ARG A 143 3.82 0.62 -33.50
C ARG A 143 4.29 0.47 -32.06
N LEU A 144 3.51 0.96 -31.09
CA LEU A 144 3.82 0.84 -29.67
C LEU A 144 3.87 -0.64 -29.25
N VAL A 145 2.88 -1.44 -29.64
CA VAL A 145 2.84 -2.89 -29.38
C VAL A 145 4.06 -3.60 -29.97
N ARG A 146 4.34 -3.35 -31.26
CA ARG A 146 5.48 -3.98 -31.96
C ARG A 146 6.81 -3.63 -31.29
N ALA A 147 7.01 -2.35 -30.94
CA ALA A 147 8.22 -1.93 -30.26
C ALA A 147 8.37 -2.59 -28.89
N THR A 148 7.31 -2.59 -28.08
CA THR A 148 7.30 -3.23 -26.75
C THR A 148 7.63 -4.72 -26.83
N ASN A 149 6.95 -5.47 -27.71
CA ASN A 149 7.21 -6.90 -27.87
C ASN A 149 8.60 -7.17 -28.45
N GLY A 150 9.07 -6.33 -29.37
CA GLY A 150 10.40 -6.46 -29.96
C GLY A 150 11.51 -6.31 -28.92
N ILE A 151 11.40 -5.30 -28.03
CA ILE A 151 12.34 -5.08 -26.94
C ILE A 151 12.33 -6.27 -25.98
N GLU A 152 11.13 -6.72 -25.57
CA GLU A 152 10.99 -7.84 -24.64
C GLU A 152 11.57 -9.13 -25.22
N GLN A 153 11.23 -9.47 -26.46
CA GLN A 153 11.70 -10.68 -27.12
C GLN A 153 13.23 -10.67 -27.31
N ALA A 154 13.81 -9.52 -27.67
CA ALA A 154 15.25 -9.35 -27.79
C ALA A 154 15.97 -9.57 -26.46
N MET A 155 15.40 -9.04 -25.36
CA MET A 155 15.97 -9.20 -24.03
C MET A 155 15.84 -10.66 -23.53
N CYS A 156 14.68 -11.29 -23.65
CA CYS A 156 14.47 -12.69 -23.28
C CYS A 156 15.43 -13.64 -24.02
N PHE A 157 15.62 -13.42 -25.32
CA PHE A 157 16.53 -14.24 -26.12
C PHE A 157 17.97 -14.22 -25.58
N VAL A 158 18.46 -13.05 -25.16
CA VAL A 158 19.81 -12.92 -24.60
C VAL A 158 19.87 -13.48 -23.18
N GLU A 159 18.89 -13.21 -22.32
CA GLU A 159 18.89 -13.75 -20.95
C GLU A 159 18.82 -15.27 -20.88
N GLU A 160 18.03 -15.90 -21.76
CA GLU A 160 17.94 -17.35 -21.82
C GLU A 160 19.19 -17.98 -22.46
N GLY A 161 19.87 -17.24 -23.34
CA GLY A 161 20.93 -17.76 -24.19
C GLY A 161 22.37 -17.36 -23.82
N TYR A 162 22.59 -16.34 -22.99
CA TYR A 162 23.91 -15.70 -22.84
C TYR A 162 25.03 -16.67 -22.44
N ARG A 163 24.72 -17.66 -21.58
CA ARG A 163 25.70 -18.67 -21.16
C ARG A 163 26.21 -19.50 -22.33
N ARG A 164 25.29 -19.90 -23.21
CA ARG A 164 25.63 -20.62 -24.45
C ARG A 164 26.37 -19.70 -25.41
N PHE A 165 25.92 -18.46 -25.56
CA PHE A 165 26.49 -17.53 -26.52
C PHE A 165 27.93 -17.10 -26.19
N ALA A 166 28.22 -16.95 -24.90
CA ALA A 166 29.55 -16.62 -24.39
C ALA A 166 30.34 -17.86 -23.94
N GLN A 167 29.99 -19.07 -24.41
CA GLN A 167 30.75 -20.30 -24.21
C GLN A 167 31.11 -20.62 -22.74
N PHE A 168 30.17 -20.42 -21.80
CA PHE A 168 30.41 -20.63 -20.36
C PHE A 168 30.84 -22.06 -20.01
N GLN A 169 30.45 -23.05 -20.81
CA GLN A 169 30.93 -24.42 -20.65
C GLN A 169 32.46 -24.51 -20.80
N ARG A 170 33.04 -23.85 -21.80
CA ARG A 170 34.50 -23.80 -21.98
C ARG A 170 35.19 -23.01 -20.87
N LEU A 171 34.57 -21.92 -20.40
CA LEU A 171 35.08 -21.21 -19.23
C LEU A 171 35.19 -22.13 -18.00
N GLU A 172 34.20 -22.98 -17.77
CA GLU A 172 34.18 -23.94 -16.66
C GLU A 172 35.25 -25.03 -16.78
N GLU A 173 35.72 -25.33 -17.99
CA GLU A 173 36.73 -26.35 -18.27
C GLU A 173 38.17 -25.83 -18.09
N PHE A 174 38.44 -24.57 -18.45
CA PHE A 174 39.80 -24.03 -18.57
C PHE A 174 40.16 -22.95 -17.55
N VAL A 175 39.19 -22.29 -16.91
CA VAL A 175 39.42 -21.14 -16.01
C VAL A 175 39.28 -21.56 -14.54
N ASP A 176 40.01 -20.88 -13.66
CA ASP A 176 39.86 -21.08 -12.22
C ASP A 176 38.47 -20.66 -11.69
N THR A 177 38.16 -21.08 -10.47
CA THR A 177 36.85 -20.82 -9.87
C THR A 177 36.60 -19.35 -9.59
N ASP A 178 37.67 -18.59 -9.31
CA ASP A 178 37.58 -17.19 -8.88
C ASP A 178 37.27 -16.27 -10.08
N ASP A 179 37.99 -16.42 -11.19
CA ASP A 179 37.75 -15.66 -12.42
C ASP A 179 36.41 -16.08 -13.06
N LEU A 180 36.06 -17.36 -13.05
CA LEU A 180 34.75 -17.83 -13.47
C LEU A 180 33.62 -17.16 -12.67
N SER A 181 33.79 -17.03 -11.34
CA SER A 181 32.82 -16.37 -10.47
C SER A 181 32.71 -14.86 -10.80
N ALA A 182 33.83 -14.21 -11.12
CA ALA A 182 33.88 -12.80 -11.49
C ALA A 182 33.16 -12.54 -12.82
N VAL A 183 33.38 -13.39 -13.84
CA VAL A 183 32.69 -13.31 -15.14
C VAL A 183 31.19 -13.55 -14.99
N ARG A 184 30.78 -14.56 -14.21
CA ARG A 184 29.36 -14.85 -13.91
C ARG A 184 28.68 -13.67 -13.22
N THR A 185 29.31 -13.11 -12.19
CA THR A 185 28.77 -11.99 -11.41
C THR A 185 28.64 -10.74 -12.29
N THR A 186 29.68 -10.43 -13.07
CA THR A 186 29.68 -9.28 -13.99
C THR A 186 28.60 -9.41 -15.06
N SER A 187 28.48 -10.59 -15.68
CA SER A 187 27.47 -10.88 -16.71
C SER A 187 26.05 -10.73 -16.16
N THR A 188 25.80 -11.28 -14.97
CA THR A 188 24.48 -11.20 -14.31
C THR A 188 24.13 -9.75 -13.97
N ARG A 189 25.10 -8.97 -13.49
CA ARG A 189 24.91 -7.54 -13.20
C ARG A 189 24.60 -6.74 -14.47
N LEU A 190 25.31 -7.00 -15.56
CA LEU A 190 25.08 -6.33 -16.85
C LEU A 190 23.70 -6.64 -17.43
N LEU A 191 23.29 -7.92 -17.41
CA LEU A 191 21.96 -8.34 -17.87
C LEU A 191 20.87 -7.71 -17.03
N LYS A 192 21.00 -7.74 -15.70
CA LYS A 192 20.04 -7.10 -14.79
C LYS A 192 19.89 -5.61 -15.08
N SER A 193 21.01 -4.89 -15.20
CA SER A 193 20.97 -3.44 -15.50
C SER A 193 20.34 -3.14 -16.87
N THR A 194 20.60 -4.01 -17.85
CA THR A 194 20.02 -3.87 -19.19
C THR A 194 18.52 -4.16 -19.19
N ARG A 195 18.08 -5.18 -18.45
CA ARG A 195 16.66 -5.54 -18.24
C ARG A 195 15.90 -4.37 -17.62
N GLU A 196 16.40 -3.81 -16.52
CA GLU A 196 15.78 -2.66 -15.85
C GLU A 196 15.61 -1.46 -16.80
N THR A 197 16.62 -1.21 -17.64
CA THR A 197 16.56 -0.14 -18.65
C THR A 197 15.51 -0.42 -19.72
N CYS A 198 15.42 -1.66 -20.21
CA CYS A 198 14.45 -2.07 -21.23
C CYS A 198 13.02 -2.05 -20.68
N GLU A 199 12.80 -2.54 -19.47
CA GLU A 199 11.51 -2.50 -18.78
C GLU A 199 11.03 -1.06 -18.56
N SER A 200 11.93 -0.15 -18.20
CA SER A 200 11.61 1.28 -18.10
C SER A 200 11.11 1.86 -19.43
N GLN A 201 11.78 1.54 -20.54
CA GLN A 201 11.34 1.97 -21.88
C GLN A 201 10.00 1.33 -22.29
N ILE A 202 9.84 0.02 -22.05
CA ILE A 202 8.60 -0.72 -22.28
C ILE A 202 7.46 -0.08 -21.48
N SER A 203 7.68 0.23 -20.21
CA SER A 203 6.71 0.86 -19.32
C SER A 203 6.26 2.23 -19.85
N ILE A 204 7.18 3.04 -20.37
CA ILE A 204 6.84 4.33 -21.00
C ILE A 204 6.02 4.12 -22.29
N LEU A 205 6.38 3.16 -23.14
CA LEU A 205 5.62 2.85 -24.36
C LEU A 205 4.20 2.35 -24.04
N LEU A 206 4.08 1.48 -23.04
CA LEU A 206 2.80 0.93 -22.59
C LEU A 206 1.90 2.00 -21.94
N SER A 207 2.47 2.94 -21.18
CA SER A 207 1.68 4.05 -20.63
C SER A 207 1.09 4.95 -21.74
N HIS A 208 1.83 5.20 -22.83
CA HIS A 208 1.32 5.87 -24.02
C HIS A 208 0.27 5.03 -24.76
N PHE A 209 0.46 3.72 -24.84
CA PHE A 209 -0.54 2.84 -25.44
C PHE A 209 -1.85 2.87 -24.65
N VAL A 210 -1.79 2.81 -23.32
CA VAL A 210 -2.96 2.92 -22.43
C VAL A 210 -3.62 4.28 -22.54
N SER A 211 -2.84 5.37 -22.70
CA SER A 211 -3.40 6.72 -22.87
C SER A 211 -4.20 6.88 -24.17
N LEU A 212 -3.86 6.16 -25.24
CA LEU A 212 -4.68 6.10 -26.46
C LEU A 212 -6.04 5.42 -26.23
N LYS A 213 -6.17 4.63 -25.16
CA LYS A 213 -7.40 3.93 -24.77
C LYS A 213 -8.12 4.63 -23.60
N ILE A 214 -7.76 5.87 -23.27
CA ILE A 214 -8.30 6.62 -22.14
C ILE A 214 -9.83 6.80 -22.20
N ASP A 215 -10.42 6.85 -23.40
CA ASP A 215 -11.87 6.99 -23.56
C ASP A 215 -12.62 5.76 -23.04
N ILE A 216 -12.05 4.56 -23.23
CA ILE A 216 -12.60 3.30 -22.70
C ILE A 216 -12.47 3.30 -21.18
N VAL A 217 -11.29 3.64 -20.66
CA VAL A 217 -11.03 3.76 -19.21
C VAL A 217 -12.01 4.73 -18.55
N THR A 218 -12.21 5.90 -19.18
CA THR A 218 -13.10 6.96 -18.68
C THR A 218 -14.55 6.49 -18.70
N ARG A 219 -14.96 5.74 -19.72
CA ARG A 219 -16.31 5.14 -19.80
C ARG A 219 -16.53 4.11 -18.69
N ILE A 220 -15.56 3.23 -18.45
CA ILE A 220 -15.60 2.25 -17.35
C ILE A 220 -15.74 2.98 -16.02
N ALA A 221 -14.87 3.97 -15.74
CA ALA A 221 -14.91 4.74 -14.51
C ALA A 221 -16.24 5.47 -14.29
N LYS A 222 -16.79 6.10 -15.35
CA LYS A 222 -18.10 6.77 -15.29
C LYS A 222 -19.24 5.79 -15.02
N ASN A 223 -19.25 4.64 -15.70
CA ASN A 223 -20.27 3.61 -15.50
C ASN A 223 -20.22 3.01 -14.09
N LEU A 224 -19.01 2.80 -13.54
CA LEU A 224 -18.82 2.37 -12.15
C LEU A 224 -19.35 3.40 -11.15
N CYS A 225 -19.13 4.68 -11.39
CA CYS A 225 -19.50 5.76 -10.49
C CYS A 225 -20.95 6.26 -10.68
N ALA A 226 -21.70 5.73 -11.66
CA ALA A 226 -23.07 6.12 -11.95
C ALA A 226 -24.07 5.46 -10.98
N ASP A 227 -25.12 6.19 -10.59
CA ASP A 227 -26.25 5.57 -9.87
C ASP A 227 -27.03 4.66 -10.81
N GLY A 228 -27.65 3.59 -10.30
CA GLY A 228 -28.37 2.58 -11.11
C GLY A 228 -29.46 3.15 -12.05
N LYS A 229 -29.91 4.40 -11.83
CA LYS A 229 -30.83 5.14 -12.72
C LYS A 229 -30.15 5.87 -13.88
N GLU A 230 -28.85 6.15 -13.77
CA GLU A 230 -28.00 6.82 -14.76
C GLU A 230 -27.03 5.85 -15.47
N SER A 231 -27.05 4.56 -15.11
CA SER A 231 -26.32 3.55 -15.88
C SER A 231 -26.80 3.64 -17.33
N ASN A 232 -25.92 4.13 -18.20
CA ASN A 232 -26.21 4.31 -19.60
C ASN A 232 -26.74 2.99 -20.16
N LYS A 233 -27.76 3.04 -21.03
CA LYS A 233 -28.19 1.90 -21.88
C LYS A 233 -27.10 1.44 -22.88
N GLY A 234 -25.84 1.72 -22.61
CA GLY A 234 -24.68 1.33 -23.40
C GLY A 234 -23.95 0.15 -22.77
N LEU A 235 -23.00 -0.41 -23.54
CA LEU A 235 -22.19 -1.60 -23.24
C LEU A 235 -21.86 -1.75 -21.75
N SER A 236 -22.09 -2.96 -21.24
CA SER A 236 -21.79 -3.36 -19.87
C SER A 236 -20.32 -3.09 -19.53
N ILE A 237 -20.03 -2.91 -18.23
CA ILE A 237 -18.65 -2.77 -17.72
C ILE A 237 -17.78 -3.93 -18.21
N LEU A 238 -18.37 -5.14 -18.22
CA LEU A 238 -17.72 -6.36 -18.70
C LEU A 238 -17.35 -6.26 -20.19
N GLU A 239 -18.25 -5.80 -21.06
CA GLU A 239 -17.96 -5.62 -22.49
C GLU A 239 -16.88 -4.56 -22.73
N CYS A 240 -16.83 -3.49 -21.92
CA CYS A 240 -15.75 -2.50 -22.00
C CYS A 240 -14.40 -3.09 -21.56
N CYS A 241 -14.39 -3.95 -20.54
CA CYS A 241 -13.21 -4.68 -20.10
C CYS A 241 -12.77 -5.73 -21.13
N TYR A 242 -13.70 -6.45 -21.77
CA TYR A 242 -13.39 -7.37 -22.87
C TYR A 242 -12.80 -6.65 -24.07
N GLY A 243 -13.37 -5.51 -24.49
CA GLY A 243 -12.78 -4.71 -25.57
C GLY A 243 -11.36 -4.25 -25.27
N LEU A 244 -11.04 -4.01 -24.00
CA LEU A 244 -9.69 -3.65 -23.59
C LEU A 244 -8.74 -4.86 -23.52
N VAL A 245 -9.21 -6.01 -23.03
CA VAL A 245 -8.39 -7.22 -22.91
C VAL A 245 -8.17 -7.88 -24.27
N ASP A 246 -9.16 -7.95 -25.14
CA ASP A 246 -9.00 -8.50 -26.49
C ASP A 246 -7.97 -7.71 -27.31
N ASP A 247 -7.99 -6.37 -27.17
CA ASP A 247 -7.03 -5.46 -27.82
C ASP A 247 -5.60 -5.61 -27.28
N VAL A 248 -5.41 -6.15 -26.07
CA VAL A 248 -4.11 -6.14 -25.37
C VAL A 248 -3.52 -7.55 -25.23
N ARG A 249 -4.34 -8.53 -24.84
CA ARG A 249 -3.95 -9.93 -24.61
C ARG A 249 -3.59 -10.67 -25.88
N CYS A 250 -4.24 -10.36 -27.01
CA CYS A 250 -3.91 -10.97 -28.30
C CYS A 250 -2.66 -10.35 -28.95
N LEU A 251 -2.22 -9.18 -28.48
CA LEU A 251 -1.20 -8.39 -29.14
C LEU A 251 0.13 -8.33 -28.36
N LEU A 252 0.11 -8.40 -27.03
CA LEU A 252 1.31 -8.28 -26.19
C LEU A 252 1.84 -9.63 -25.72
N LEU A 253 3.16 -9.71 -25.54
CA LEU A 253 3.80 -10.82 -24.83
C LEU A 253 3.37 -10.84 -23.34
N PRO A 254 3.43 -11.98 -22.64
CA PRO A 254 2.89 -12.13 -21.28
C PRO A 254 3.40 -11.10 -20.26
N ASN A 255 4.71 -10.82 -20.24
CA ASN A 255 5.29 -9.81 -19.35
C ASN A 255 4.82 -8.39 -19.71
N CYS A 256 4.76 -8.07 -21.00
CA CYS A 256 4.26 -6.79 -21.48
C CYS A 256 2.76 -6.61 -21.18
N PHE A 257 1.97 -7.68 -21.28
CA PHE A 257 0.57 -7.69 -20.86
C PHE A 257 0.43 -7.36 -19.38
N LYS A 258 1.20 -8.03 -18.50
CA LYS A 258 1.22 -7.74 -17.07
C LYS A 258 1.57 -6.27 -16.78
N LEU A 259 2.59 -5.71 -17.43
CA LEU A 259 2.94 -4.29 -17.26
C LEU A 259 1.84 -3.36 -17.82
N SER A 260 1.14 -3.75 -18.88
CA SER A 260 0.05 -2.96 -19.46
C SER A 260 -1.17 -2.90 -18.56
N THR A 261 -1.59 -4.03 -17.96
CA THR A 261 -2.72 -4.07 -17.02
C THR A 261 -2.45 -3.25 -15.77
N GLN A 262 -1.20 -3.20 -15.32
CA GLN A 262 -0.75 -2.31 -14.24
C GLN A 262 -0.94 -0.82 -14.55
N HIS A 263 -0.57 -0.38 -15.77
CA HIS A 263 -0.80 1.00 -16.23
C HIS A 263 -2.30 1.30 -16.42
N PHE A 264 -3.06 0.32 -16.93
CA PHE A 264 -4.50 0.45 -17.04
C PHE A 264 -5.17 0.67 -15.68
N ALA A 265 -4.79 -0.12 -14.66
CA ALA A 265 -5.33 0.05 -13.31
C ALA A 265 -5.02 1.42 -12.73
N ALA A 266 -3.78 1.90 -12.82
CA ALA A 266 -3.42 3.24 -12.35
C ALA A 266 -4.24 4.35 -13.05
N SER A 267 -4.46 4.20 -14.36
CA SER A 267 -5.30 5.11 -15.14
C SER A 267 -6.78 5.03 -14.70
N LEU A 268 -7.30 3.82 -14.50
CA LEU A 268 -8.65 3.57 -14.03
C LEU A 268 -8.88 4.17 -12.64
N GLU A 269 -7.97 3.96 -11.70
CA GLU A 269 -8.02 4.55 -10.36
C GLU A 269 -8.07 6.07 -10.41
N THR A 270 -7.22 6.68 -11.25
CA THR A 270 -7.19 8.12 -11.45
C THR A 270 -8.54 8.63 -11.96
N GLN A 271 -9.17 7.91 -12.89
CA GLN A 271 -10.47 8.29 -13.42
C GLN A 271 -11.60 8.04 -12.40
N ILE A 272 -11.55 6.96 -11.64
CA ILE A 272 -12.53 6.69 -10.57
C ILE A 272 -12.46 7.78 -9.51
N ARG A 273 -11.26 8.15 -9.02
CA ARG A 273 -11.09 9.26 -8.05
C ARG A 273 -11.69 10.58 -8.54
N LYS A 274 -11.64 10.86 -9.85
CA LYS A 274 -12.26 12.05 -10.46
C LYS A 274 -13.78 11.97 -10.57
N ASN A 275 -14.34 10.77 -10.75
CA ASN A 275 -15.77 10.58 -10.99
C ASN A 275 -16.56 10.16 -9.74
N ILE A 276 -15.88 9.73 -8.67
CA ILE A 276 -16.53 9.38 -7.39
C ILE A 276 -17.29 10.60 -6.86
N ARG A 277 -18.57 10.37 -6.56
CA ARG A 277 -19.39 11.35 -5.87
C ARG A 277 -19.01 11.39 -4.40
N GLN A 278 -18.80 12.58 -3.88
CA GLN A 278 -18.51 12.75 -2.45
C GLN A 278 -19.77 12.59 -1.61
N ARG A 279 -19.58 12.07 -0.39
CA ARG A 279 -20.59 11.98 0.68
C ARG A 279 -21.80 11.07 0.35
N GLN A 280 -21.62 10.07 -0.50
CA GLN A 280 -22.67 9.10 -0.86
C GLN A 280 -22.93 8.08 0.27
N PRO A 281 -24.03 7.31 0.24
CA PRO A 281 -24.27 6.23 1.21
C PRO A 281 -23.23 5.11 1.09
N ALA A 282 -23.09 4.30 2.15
CA ALA A 282 -22.12 3.19 2.20
C ALA A 282 -22.31 2.18 1.05
N GLU A 283 -23.56 1.91 0.66
CA GLU A 283 -23.92 1.02 -0.45
C GLU A 283 -23.30 1.46 -1.78
N TYR A 284 -23.24 2.78 -2.05
CA TYR A 284 -22.60 3.31 -3.25
C TYR A 284 -21.12 2.95 -3.32
N TYR A 285 -20.38 3.16 -2.23
CA TYR A 285 -18.96 2.84 -2.16
C TYR A 285 -18.72 1.32 -2.18
N SER A 286 -19.61 0.54 -1.56
CA SER A 286 -19.57 -0.92 -1.59
C SER A 286 -19.71 -1.48 -3.01
N ASN A 287 -20.66 -0.96 -3.78
CA ASN A 287 -20.86 -1.37 -5.17
C ASN A 287 -19.63 -1.09 -6.05
N ILE A 288 -19.02 0.08 -5.89
CA ILE A 288 -17.79 0.45 -6.60
C ILE A 288 -16.63 -0.46 -6.15
N TYR A 289 -16.48 -0.71 -4.85
CA TYR A 289 -15.45 -1.57 -4.29
C TYR A 289 -15.52 -3.00 -4.86
N ILE A 290 -16.72 -3.61 -4.85
CA ILE A 290 -16.94 -4.97 -5.37
C ILE A 290 -16.66 -5.02 -6.87
N ALA A 291 -17.20 -4.08 -7.64
CA ALA A 291 -17.01 -4.04 -9.08
C ALA A 291 -15.52 -3.84 -9.47
N LEU A 292 -14.81 -2.96 -8.75
CA LEU A 292 -13.38 -2.74 -8.96
C LEU A 292 -12.56 -4.00 -8.64
N LYS A 293 -12.92 -4.73 -7.57
CA LYS A 293 -12.27 -5.99 -7.22
C LYS A 293 -12.42 -7.03 -8.34
N TYR A 294 -13.63 -7.18 -8.90
CA TYR A 294 -13.85 -8.07 -10.04
C TYR A 294 -13.07 -7.65 -11.30
N ILE A 295 -12.94 -6.34 -11.56
CA ILE A 295 -12.12 -5.85 -12.68
C ILE A 295 -10.64 -6.20 -12.48
N TYR A 296 -10.12 -6.05 -11.26
CA TYR A 296 -8.72 -6.42 -10.97
C TYR A 296 -8.46 -7.91 -11.07
N GLU A 297 -9.39 -8.73 -10.59
CA GLU A 297 -9.35 -10.19 -10.77
C GLU A 297 -9.38 -10.56 -12.27
N PHE A 298 -10.27 -9.93 -13.04
CA PHE A 298 -10.37 -10.15 -14.49
C PHE A 298 -9.10 -9.75 -15.25
N LEU A 299 -8.41 -8.69 -14.81
CA LEU A 299 -7.18 -8.21 -15.41
C LEU A 299 -5.91 -8.91 -14.91
N GLU A 300 -6.07 -9.97 -14.10
CA GLU A 300 -4.96 -10.75 -13.52
C GLU A 300 -3.96 -9.83 -12.75
N ILE A 301 -4.48 -8.80 -12.09
CA ILE A 301 -3.69 -7.88 -11.27
C ILE A 301 -3.56 -8.52 -9.88
N ASP A 302 -2.40 -9.10 -9.61
CA ASP A 302 -2.05 -9.63 -8.28
C ASP A 302 -2.40 -8.62 -7.18
N ASP A 303 -3.02 -9.09 -6.08
CA ASP A 303 -3.47 -8.32 -4.91
C ASP A 303 -2.42 -7.31 -4.46
N ARG A 304 -2.46 -6.11 -5.05
CA ARG A 304 -1.60 -5.00 -4.64
C ARG A 304 -2.09 -4.56 -3.27
N LYS A 305 -1.29 -4.83 -2.25
CA LYS A 305 -1.51 -4.33 -0.88
C LYS A 305 -1.54 -2.80 -0.80
N ASP A 306 -1.06 -2.13 -1.85
CA ASP A 306 -0.86 -0.67 -1.90
C ASP A 306 -1.89 0.06 -2.77
N ILE A 307 -3.07 -0.53 -3.01
CA ILE A 307 -4.16 0.22 -3.70
C ILE A 307 -4.87 1.09 -2.68
N GLU A 308 -4.38 2.32 -2.54
CA GLU A 308 -4.99 3.37 -1.72
C GLU A 308 -6.49 3.53 -2.01
N LEU A 309 -6.89 3.54 -3.29
CA LEU A 309 -8.30 3.71 -3.67
C LEU A 309 -9.19 2.57 -3.15
N LEU A 310 -8.69 1.33 -3.22
CA LEU A 310 -9.45 0.15 -2.78
C LEU A 310 -9.61 0.18 -1.26
N SER A 311 -8.57 0.64 -0.54
CA SER A 311 -8.61 0.85 0.91
C SER A 311 -9.59 1.97 1.29
N ASP A 312 -9.57 3.10 0.58
CA ASP A 312 -10.49 4.21 0.79
C ASP A 312 -11.94 3.81 0.52
N LEU A 313 -12.20 3.09 -0.58
CA LEU A 313 -13.52 2.57 -0.92
C LEU A 313 -14.00 1.55 0.11
N HIS A 314 -13.11 0.66 0.57
CA HIS A 314 -13.41 -0.30 1.61
C HIS A 314 -13.84 0.41 2.90
N LEU A 315 -13.07 1.38 3.38
CA LEU A 315 -13.42 2.16 4.58
C LEU A 315 -14.74 2.93 4.42
N ASN A 316 -15.02 3.46 3.23
CA ASN A 316 -16.29 4.14 2.95
C ASN A 316 -17.47 3.17 2.74
N SER A 317 -17.23 1.88 2.52
CA SER A 317 -18.27 0.85 2.38
C SER A 317 -18.87 0.38 3.71
N PHE A 318 -18.21 0.64 4.84
CA PHE A 318 -18.73 0.28 6.17
C PHE A 318 -20.01 1.05 6.50
N SER A 319 -20.95 0.40 7.17
CA SER A 319 -22.11 1.11 7.74
C SER A 319 -21.66 2.05 8.85
N THR A 320 -22.47 3.05 9.18
CA THR A 320 -22.16 3.98 10.27
C THR A 320 -22.04 3.24 11.62
N LYS A 321 -22.83 2.18 11.82
CA LYS A 321 -22.73 1.33 13.01
C LYS A 321 -21.37 0.61 13.07
N ASP A 322 -20.93 0.04 11.95
CA ASP A 322 -19.65 -0.68 11.90
C ASP A 322 -18.44 0.26 12.06
N LEU A 323 -18.54 1.49 11.52
CA LEU A 323 -17.52 2.52 11.75
C LEU A 323 -17.43 2.91 13.23
N ILE A 324 -18.56 3.04 13.92
CA ILE A 324 -18.58 3.33 15.37
C ILE A 324 -17.95 2.17 16.15
N LEU A 325 -18.28 0.92 15.82
CA LEU A 325 -17.68 -0.25 16.46
C LEU A 325 -16.17 -0.31 16.21
N SER A 326 -15.73 -0.13 14.96
CA SER A 326 -14.30 -0.12 14.58
C SER A 326 -13.53 1.00 15.28
N TYR A 327 -14.17 2.16 15.48
CA TYR A 327 -13.60 3.25 16.26
C TYR A 327 -13.32 2.84 17.72
N TYR A 328 -14.28 2.21 18.40
CA TYR A 328 -14.10 1.77 19.79
C TYR A 328 -13.15 0.57 19.91
N ASP A 329 -13.13 -0.33 18.93
CA ASP A 329 -12.17 -1.43 18.86
C ASP A 329 -10.74 -0.88 18.77
N SER A 330 -10.51 0.11 17.90
CA SER A 330 -9.24 0.81 17.76
C SER A 330 -8.80 1.51 19.06
N LEU A 331 -9.75 2.04 19.86
CA LEU A 331 -9.43 2.61 21.17
C LEU A 331 -8.99 1.53 22.18
N CYS A 332 -9.68 0.38 22.19
CA CYS A 332 -9.33 -0.74 23.06
C CYS A 332 -7.92 -1.26 22.72
N GLU A 333 -7.63 -1.49 21.44
CA GLU A 333 -6.29 -1.90 21.00
C GLU A 333 -5.20 -0.90 21.40
N LYS A 334 -5.51 0.40 21.33
CA LYS A 334 -4.56 1.45 21.74
C LYS A 334 -4.23 1.34 23.22
N ILE A 335 -5.21 1.02 24.07
CA ILE A 335 -5.00 0.83 25.50
C ILE A 335 -4.19 -0.44 25.77
N ASP A 336 -4.51 -1.55 25.12
CA ASP A 336 -3.79 -2.81 25.27
C ASP A 336 -2.30 -2.68 24.87
N ARG A 337 -2.01 -1.87 23.84
CA ARG A 337 -0.63 -1.58 23.39
C ARG A 337 0.10 -0.54 24.24
N THR A 338 -0.61 0.21 25.08
CA THR A 338 0.01 1.23 25.95
C THR A 338 0.79 0.50 27.03
N ARG A 339 2.11 0.33 26.82
CA ARG A 339 3.01 -0.33 27.77
C ARG A 339 2.89 0.34 29.14
N PHE A 340 2.80 -0.50 30.17
CA PHE A 340 2.76 -0.15 31.60
C PHE A 340 4.04 0.58 32.05
N GLY A 341 4.22 1.83 31.66
CA GLY A 341 5.12 2.77 32.34
C GLY A 341 4.43 3.42 33.54
N ASN A 342 4.97 4.55 34.04
CA ASN A 342 4.34 5.41 35.06
C ASN A 342 3.01 6.07 34.59
N ALA A 343 2.32 5.52 33.59
CA ALA A 343 1.06 6.02 33.11
C ALA A 343 -0.04 5.84 34.19
N PRO A 344 -0.91 6.85 34.38
CA PRO A 344 -1.98 6.76 35.35
C PRO A 344 -2.95 5.64 34.97
N HIS A 345 -3.33 4.80 35.93
CA HIS A 345 -4.19 3.63 35.72
C HIS A 345 -5.13 3.39 36.90
N VAL A 346 -6.21 2.65 36.62
CA VAL A 346 -7.14 2.13 37.63
C VAL A 346 -6.99 0.62 37.73
N ASP A 347 -6.81 0.11 38.95
CA ASP A 347 -6.81 -1.32 39.23
C ASP A 347 -8.26 -1.81 39.40
N VAL A 348 -8.64 -2.79 38.59
CA VAL A 348 -10.00 -3.34 38.51
C VAL A 348 -9.94 -4.87 38.57
N HIS A 349 -10.88 -5.48 39.28
CA HIS A 349 -11.16 -6.90 39.16
C HIS A 349 -12.45 -7.06 38.36
N ILE A 350 -12.39 -7.79 37.24
CA ILE A 350 -13.54 -7.95 36.35
C ILE A 350 -13.71 -9.42 35.93
N SER A 351 -14.96 -9.84 35.80
CA SER A 351 -15.39 -11.13 35.26
C SER A 351 -16.80 -11.03 34.70
N TYR A 352 -17.22 -12.07 33.97
CA TYR A 352 -18.61 -12.23 33.58
C TYR A 352 -19.19 -13.58 34.00
N VAL A 353 -20.51 -13.60 34.20
CA VAL A 353 -21.32 -14.80 34.45
C VAL A 353 -22.47 -14.83 33.43
N LYS A 354 -22.65 -15.97 32.75
CA LYS A 354 -23.83 -16.17 31.89
C LYS A 354 -25.02 -16.48 32.77
N MET A 355 -26.13 -15.76 32.59
CA MET A 355 -27.38 -16.09 33.25
C MET A 355 -28.05 -17.22 32.47
N GLU A 356 -28.58 -18.23 33.18
CA GLU A 356 -29.11 -19.46 32.55
C GLU A 356 -30.48 -19.25 31.88
N ASP A 357 -31.26 -18.25 32.32
CA ASP A 357 -32.68 -18.09 31.97
C ASP A 357 -33.00 -16.85 31.11
N ASP A 358 -32.03 -15.97 30.88
CA ASP A 358 -32.16 -14.78 30.03
C ASP A 358 -30.89 -14.70 29.18
N ASP A 359 -31.00 -14.41 27.88
CA ASP A 359 -29.88 -14.19 26.93
C ASP A 359 -29.03 -12.96 27.30
N MET A 360 -28.54 -12.95 28.53
CA MET A 360 -27.96 -11.85 29.27
C MET A 360 -26.71 -12.33 30.01
N ILE A 361 -25.74 -11.44 30.10
CA ILE A 361 -24.49 -11.62 30.80
C ILE A 361 -24.42 -10.62 31.93
N SER A 362 -24.10 -11.10 33.13
CA SER A 362 -23.75 -10.25 34.27
C SER A 362 -22.25 -9.99 34.27
N ILE A 363 -21.85 -8.73 34.16
CA ILE A 363 -20.47 -8.29 34.29
C ILE A 363 -20.26 -7.81 35.72
N GLN A 364 -19.38 -8.49 36.45
CA GLN A 364 -19.00 -8.13 37.82
C GLN A 364 -17.73 -7.29 37.79
N ILE A 365 -17.80 -6.08 38.34
CA ILE A 365 -16.71 -5.09 38.27
C ILE A 365 -16.42 -4.59 39.69
N LYS A 366 -15.26 -4.94 40.22
CA LYS A 366 -14.77 -4.43 41.50
C LYS A 366 -13.62 -3.49 41.27
N LEU A 367 -13.88 -2.19 41.44
CA LEU A 367 -12.82 -1.19 41.49
C LEU A 367 -12.00 -1.41 42.76
N VAL A 368 -10.69 -1.14 42.71
CA VAL A 368 -9.78 -1.35 43.85
C VAL A 368 -9.09 -0.06 44.25
N LYS A 369 -8.32 0.53 43.33
CA LYS A 369 -7.51 1.71 43.59
C LYS A 369 -7.09 2.38 42.30
N MET A 370 -6.62 3.61 42.42
CA MET A 370 -6.02 4.36 41.33
C MET A 370 -4.55 4.64 41.60
N SER A 371 -3.74 4.67 40.55
CA SER A 371 -2.38 5.18 40.63
C SER A 371 -2.39 6.72 40.75
N PRO A 372 -1.34 7.34 41.33
CA PRO A 372 -1.24 8.79 41.36
C PRO A 372 -1.21 9.38 39.94
N ILE A 373 -1.81 10.56 39.78
CA ILE A 373 -1.73 11.35 38.55
C ILE A 373 -0.76 12.50 38.78
N GLU A 374 0.35 12.50 38.07
CA GLU A 374 1.42 13.51 38.25
C GLU A 374 1.14 14.85 37.54
N TRP A 375 0.16 14.90 36.62
CA TRP A 375 -0.08 16.04 35.74
C TRP A 375 -1.33 16.87 36.08
N ILE A 376 -1.99 16.59 37.21
CA ILE A 376 -3.07 17.46 37.70
C ILE A 376 -2.45 18.60 38.50
N ASP A 377 -2.63 19.80 37.95
CA ASP A 377 -2.14 21.07 38.46
C ASP A 377 -2.62 21.29 39.91
N VAL A 378 -1.67 21.48 40.82
CA VAL A 378 -1.80 21.60 42.29
C VAL A 378 -2.45 22.94 42.70
N LEU A 379 -3.31 23.50 41.85
CA LEU A 379 -3.94 24.81 42.07
C LEU A 379 -5.17 24.73 42.99
N SER A 380 -5.75 23.54 43.22
CA SER A 380 -6.71 23.30 44.29
C SER A 380 -6.09 22.39 45.37
N ASP A 381 -6.09 22.84 46.62
CA ASP A 381 -5.68 22.03 47.79
C ASP A 381 -6.66 20.86 48.08
N ARG A 382 -7.65 20.64 47.21
CA ARG A 382 -8.70 19.63 47.35
C ARG A 382 -9.01 19.00 46.00
N VAL A 383 -8.76 17.70 45.91
CA VAL A 383 -9.04 16.85 44.75
C VAL A 383 -9.90 15.70 45.23
N ASP A 384 -11.10 15.59 44.68
CA ASP A 384 -12.14 14.66 45.15
C ASP A 384 -12.52 13.72 43.99
N TYR A 385 -11.71 12.67 43.80
CA TYR A 385 -11.92 11.77 42.65
C TYR A 385 -13.11 10.83 42.83
N PHE A 386 -13.87 10.64 41.74
CA PHE A 386 -14.82 9.55 41.60
C PHE A 386 -14.72 8.89 40.22
N VAL A 387 -15.18 7.64 40.13
CA VAL A 387 -15.19 6.85 38.90
C VAL A 387 -16.62 6.69 38.41
N ARG A 388 -16.82 6.82 37.10
CA ARG A 388 -18.05 6.47 36.40
C ARG A 388 -17.78 5.33 35.43
N LEU A 389 -18.62 4.30 35.49
CA LEU A 389 -18.61 3.19 34.55
C LEU A 389 -19.67 3.43 33.48
N GLU A 390 -19.32 3.28 32.20
CA GLU A 390 -20.25 3.47 31.08
C GLU A 390 -20.02 2.41 30.02
N LEU A 391 -21.09 1.88 29.44
CA LEU A 391 -21.00 1.00 28.27
C LEU A 391 -21.01 1.81 26.96
N PHE A 392 -20.19 1.36 26.00
CA PHE A 392 -20.08 1.93 24.67
C PHE A 392 -20.05 0.83 23.60
N PRO A 393 -20.48 1.14 22.36
CA PRO A 393 -21.05 2.41 21.91
C PRO A 393 -22.51 2.62 22.37
N LYS A 394 -22.96 3.88 22.47
CA LYS A 394 -24.33 4.22 22.92
C LYS A 394 -25.44 3.73 21.97
N ILE A 395 -25.11 3.39 20.73
CA ILE A 395 -26.03 2.71 19.79
C ILE A 395 -26.36 1.28 20.21
N LEU A 396 -25.42 0.58 20.88
CA LEU A 396 -25.67 -0.74 21.47
C LEU A 396 -26.16 -0.63 22.90
N PHE A 397 -25.65 0.36 23.65
CA PHE A 397 -25.96 0.57 25.06
C PHE A 397 -26.54 1.98 25.32
N PRO A 398 -27.82 2.23 24.98
CA PRO A 398 -28.45 3.53 25.18
C PRO A 398 -28.49 3.92 26.67
N SER A 399 -28.19 5.19 26.98
CA SER A 399 -28.13 5.70 28.36
C SER A 399 -29.48 5.66 29.11
N ASN A 400 -30.60 5.48 28.40
CA ASN A 400 -31.93 5.32 29.01
C ASN A 400 -32.23 3.87 29.42
N LYS A 401 -31.43 2.90 28.97
CA LYS A 401 -31.57 1.47 29.30
C LYS A 401 -30.43 0.95 30.16
N PHE A 402 -29.24 1.53 30.02
CA PHE A 402 -28.05 1.14 30.75
C PHE A 402 -27.61 2.29 31.65
N ASP A 403 -27.72 2.06 32.95
CA ASP A 403 -27.26 3.02 33.95
C ASP A 403 -25.74 3.18 33.91
N SER A 404 -25.27 4.34 34.34
CA SER A 404 -23.85 4.68 34.41
C SER A 404 -23.41 4.78 35.87
N PRO A 405 -23.16 3.65 36.55
CA PRO A 405 -22.92 3.67 37.99
C PRO A 405 -21.65 4.44 38.34
N THR A 406 -21.73 5.20 39.44
CA THR A 406 -20.64 6.05 39.92
C THR A 406 -20.21 5.65 41.32
N THR A 407 -18.91 5.76 41.61
CA THR A 407 -18.42 5.66 42.98
C THR A 407 -18.74 6.93 43.76
N ASN A 408 -18.71 6.83 45.09
CA ASN A 408 -18.71 8.02 45.93
C ASN A 408 -17.39 8.79 45.75
N PRO A 409 -17.41 10.15 45.74
CA PRO A 409 -16.19 10.95 45.75
C PRO A 409 -15.32 10.62 46.96
N MET A 410 -14.03 10.39 46.72
CA MET A 410 -13.03 10.18 47.77
C MET A 410 -12.39 11.53 48.12
N PRO A 411 -12.70 12.14 49.27
CA PRO A 411 -12.24 13.48 49.57
C PRO A 411 -10.71 13.52 49.78
N GLN A 412 -10.06 14.52 49.17
CA GLN A 412 -8.65 14.87 49.38
C GLN A 412 -7.64 13.72 49.22
N SER A 413 -7.86 12.80 48.27
CA SER A 413 -6.95 11.67 48.05
C SER A 413 -6.40 11.63 46.63
N THR A 414 -5.08 11.73 46.50
CA THR A 414 -4.36 11.51 45.23
C THR A 414 -4.20 10.03 44.87
N ARG A 415 -4.59 9.13 45.78
CA ARG A 415 -4.57 7.66 45.61
C ARG A 415 -5.88 7.05 46.12
N PRO A 416 -7.01 7.37 45.49
CA PRO A 416 -8.31 6.91 45.96
C PRO A 416 -8.39 5.37 45.92
N GLN A 417 -9.02 4.80 46.94
CA GLN A 417 -9.32 3.37 47.03
C GLN A 417 -10.82 3.19 47.08
N TRP A 418 -11.39 2.71 45.99
CA TRP A 418 -12.80 2.34 45.94
C TRP A 418 -12.88 0.84 46.20
N LYS A 419 -13.65 0.40 47.19
CA LYS A 419 -13.92 -1.02 47.47
C LYS A 419 -15.36 -1.39 47.10
N GLN A 420 -15.85 -0.78 46.02
CA GLN A 420 -17.23 -0.96 45.56
C GLN A 420 -17.28 -2.01 44.45
N LEU A 421 -18.27 -2.89 44.55
CA LEU A 421 -18.62 -3.88 43.53
C LEU A 421 -19.82 -3.35 42.75
N PHE A 422 -19.72 -3.41 41.43
CA PHE A 422 -20.78 -3.07 40.50
C PHE A 422 -21.15 -4.32 39.71
N GLU A 423 -22.43 -4.43 39.38
CA GLU A 423 -22.96 -5.46 38.50
C GLU A 423 -23.69 -4.76 37.35
N ILE A 424 -23.35 -5.13 36.11
CA ILE A 424 -23.96 -4.57 34.91
C ILE A 424 -24.44 -5.73 34.04
N HIS A 425 -25.74 -5.77 33.74
CA HIS A 425 -26.34 -6.77 32.86
C HIS A 425 -26.31 -6.29 31.41
N VAL A 426 -25.86 -7.14 30.49
CA VAL A 426 -25.80 -6.85 29.05
C VAL A 426 -26.33 -8.01 28.21
N PRO A 427 -26.97 -7.76 27.05
CA PRO A 427 -27.36 -8.83 26.14
C PRO A 427 -26.16 -9.64 25.66
N LEU A 428 -26.33 -10.97 25.60
CA LEU A 428 -25.31 -11.93 25.15
C LEU A 428 -24.77 -11.56 23.76
N GLU A 429 -25.67 -11.18 22.84
CA GLU A 429 -25.33 -10.78 21.48
C GLU A 429 -24.44 -9.53 21.43
N CYS A 430 -24.60 -8.59 22.37
CA CYS A 430 -23.83 -7.35 22.41
C CYS A 430 -22.46 -7.53 23.05
N PHE A 431 -22.33 -8.47 24.00
CA PHE A 431 -21.10 -8.69 24.76
C PHE A 431 -19.94 -9.21 23.90
N PHE A 432 -20.22 -10.09 22.95
CA PHE A 432 -19.21 -10.68 22.07
C PHE A 432 -18.90 -9.86 20.81
N LEU A 433 -19.56 -8.71 20.61
CA LEU A 433 -19.27 -7.83 19.48
C LEU A 433 -17.92 -7.13 19.67
N ARG A 434 -17.08 -7.18 18.63
CA ARG A 434 -15.88 -6.33 18.57
C ARG A 434 -16.28 -4.85 18.54
N GLY A 435 -15.56 -4.03 19.30
CA GLY A 435 -15.90 -2.63 19.53
C GLY A 435 -16.94 -2.37 20.63
N ALA A 436 -17.58 -3.38 21.20
CA ALA A 436 -18.35 -3.22 22.44
C ALA A 436 -17.38 -3.14 23.62
N CYS A 437 -17.45 -2.07 24.42
CA CYS A 437 -16.48 -1.82 25.48
C CYS A 437 -17.10 -1.17 26.73
N LEU A 438 -16.46 -1.43 27.87
CA LEU A 438 -16.69 -0.75 29.13
C LEU A 438 -15.69 0.39 29.26
N ALA A 439 -16.18 1.62 29.38
CA ALA A 439 -15.37 2.79 29.70
C ALA A 439 -15.33 3.04 31.20
N ILE A 440 -14.11 3.27 31.71
CA ILE A 440 -13.84 3.67 33.08
C ILE A 440 -13.38 5.13 33.04
N SER A 441 -14.28 6.03 33.41
CA SER A 441 -14.03 7.47 33.39
C SER A 441 -13.74 7.97 34.80
N VAL A 442 -12.60 8.61 35.01
CA VAL A 442 -12.26 9.24 36.29
C VAL A 442 -12.57 10.72 36.20
N PHE A 443 -13.29 11.23 37.19
CA PHE A 443 -13.63 12.64 37.33
C PHE A 443 -13.07 13.19 38.64
N ASP A 444 -12.70 14.46 38.62
CA ASP A 444 -12.39 15.26 39.81
C ASP A 444 -13.59 16.16 40.13
N HIS A 445 -14.08 16.05 41.37
CA HIS A 445 -15.20 16.83 41.87
C HIS A 445 -14.69 18.14 42.48
N GLU A 446 -14.53 19.18 41.66
CA GLU A 446 -14.09 20.50 42.14
C GLU A 446 -15.22 21.19 42.92
N ARG A 447 -15.04 21.35 44.23
CA ARG A 447 -15.84 22.29 45.04
C ARG A 447 -15.25 23.70 44.94
N TYR A 448 -15.96 24.61 44.30
CA TYR A 448 -15.68 26.05 44.43
C TYR A 448 -16.02 26.50 45.87
N CYS A 449 -15.06 26.47 46.77
CA CYS A 449 -15.17 27.10 48.09
C CYS A 449 -14.70 28.57 47.98
N ASN A 450 -15.63 29.52 48.12
CA ASN A 450 -15.28 30.90 48.50
C ASN A 450 -14.89 30.91 49.99
N ASP A 451 -13.67 30.46 50.32
CA ASP A 451 -13.12 30.64 51.67
C ASP A 451 -12.44 32.01 51.77
N THR A 452 -13.23 33.03 52.08
CA THR A 452 -12.78 34.20 52.83
C THR A 452 -13.74 34.42 54.01
N GLN A 453 -13.48 33.73 55.12
CA GLN A 453 -14.02 34.14 56.42
C GLN A 453 -12.92 34.81 57.24
N THR A 454 -12.97 36.14 57.34
CA THR A 454 -12.59 36.87 58.54
C THR A 454 -13.51 38.09 58.73
N HIS A 455 -14.51 37.89 59.60
CA HIS A 455 -15.28 38.84 60.43
C HIS A 455 -15.61 40.26 59.91
N ARG A 456 -16.90 40.56 59.74
CA ARG A 456 -17.73 41.33 60.71
C ARG A 456 -19.19 41.51 60.24
N HIS A 457 -20.08 41.27 61.20
CA HIS A 457 -21.47 41.69 61.41
C HIS A 457 -22.41 42.13 60.27
N THR A 458 -23.63 41.60 60.43
CA THR A 458 -24.99 42.10 60.12
C THR A 458 -25.59 41.89 58.72
N ASP A 459 -26.66 41.07 58.76
CA ASP A 459 -27.91 41.10 58.01
C ASP A 459 -28.01 40.77 56.52
N ARG A 460 -28.78 39.68 56.30
CA ARG A 460 -29.76 39.44 55.22
C ARG A 460 -29.28 39.59 53.77
N HIS A 461 -28.90 38.46 53.17
CA HIS A 461 -29.44 37.86 51.92
C HIS A 461 -28.42 36.82 51.41
N GLN A 462 -28.54 35.58 51.87
CA GLN A 462 -27.63 34.50 51.49
C GLN A 462 -28.29 33.61 50.42
N ILE A 463 -28.10 33.95 49.15
CA ILE A 463 -28.31 33.02 48.03
C ILE A 463 -26.92 32.65 47.50
N LEU A 464 -26.31 31.63 48.10
CA LEU A 464 -25.05 31.04 47.66
C LEU A 464 -25.34 30.06 46.52
N PHE A 465 -24.99 30.43 45.29
CA PHE A 465 -24.90 29.49 44.16
C PHE A 465 -23.61 28.66 44.29
N SER A 466 -23.66 27.50 44.93
CA SER A 466 -22.61 26.47 44.75
C SER A 466 -22.85 25.77 43.41
N ARG A 467 -22.13 26.17 42.35
CA ARG A 467 -22.11 25.41 41.08
C ARG A 467 -20.91 24.46 41.10
N PHE A 468 -21.21 23.16 41.19
CA PHE A 468 -20.25 22.06 41.10
C PHE A 468 -19.86 21.85 39.62
N ILE A 469 -18.59 21.56 39.34
CA ILE A 469 -18.12 21.18 38.00
C ILE A 469 -17.29 19.90 38.13
N ASP A 470 -17.80 18.80 37.59
CA ASP A 470 -17.05 17.55 37.50
C ASP A 470 -16.09 17.61 36.31
N ARG A 471 -14.79 17.58 36.57
CA ARG A 471 -13.76 17.64 35.52
C ARG A 471 -13.32 16.23 35.14
N LEU A 472 -13.47 15.83 33.87
CA LEU A 472 -12.93 14.54 33.42
C LEU A 472 -11.40 14.59 33.46
N VAL A 473 -10.83 13.65 34.19
CA VAL A 473 -9.40 13.49 34.41
C VAL A 473 -8.79 12.55 33.38
N GLY A 474 -9.46 11.44 33.10
CA GLY A 474 -9.01 10.49 32.09
C GLY A 474 -10.01 9.37 31.90
N ARG A 475 -9.87 8.65 30.79
CA ARG A 475 -10.76 7.53 30.43
C ARG A 475 -9.96 6.32 29.99
N GLY A 476 -10.27 5.17 30.57
CA GLY A 476 -9.83 3.85 30.12
C GLY A 476 -10.98 3.10 29.44
N PHE A 477 -10.65 2.12 28.60
CA PHE A 477 -11.60 1.26 27.88
C PHE A 477 -11.16 -0.20 28.05
N ILE A 478 -12.13 -1.08 28.31
CA ILE A 478 -11.97 -2.53 28.36
C ILE A 478 -12.89 -3.12 27.30
N SER A 479 -12.36 -3.95 26.42
CA SER A 479 -13.19 -4.66 25.45
C SER A 479 -14.07 -5.70 26.15
N LEU A 480 -15.37 -5.74 25.86
CA LEU A 480 -16.27 -6.67 26.56
C LEU A 480 -15.93 -8.13 26.25
N HIS A 481 -15.63 -8.44 24.99
CA HIS A 481 -15.29 -9.80 24.57
C HIS A 481 -13.96 -10.32 25.13
N SER A 482 -13.12 -9.46 25.73
CA SER A 482 -11.88 -9.87 26.40
C SER A 482 -12.05 -10.08 27.90
N VAL A 483 -13.23 -9.78 28.47
CA VAL A 483 -13.52 -10.04 29.87
C VAL A 483 -13.62 -11.55 30.11
N PRO A 484 -12.94 -12.11 31.12
CA PRO A 484 -12.93 -13.54 31.39
C PRO A 484 -14.22 -14.01 32.07
N GLN A 485 -14.59 -15.27 31.83
CA GLN A 485 -15.67 -15.92 32.56
C GLN A 485 -15.23 -16.20 34.00
N ALA A 486 -16.11 -15.96 34.98
CA ALA A 486 -15.84 -16.32 36.36
C ALA A 486 -15.71 -17.85 36.51
N SER A 487 -14.69 -18.29 37.25
CA SER A 487 -14.51 -19.70 37.62
C SER A 487 -14.35 -19.85 39.14
N GLU A 488 -14.55 -21.06 39.65
CA GLU A 488 -14.38 -21.35 41.09
C GLU A 488 -12.95 -21.03 41.58
N GLU A 489 -11.94 -21.22 40.73
CA GLU A 489 -10.53 -20.93 41.06
C GLU A 489 -10.15 -19.45 40.92
N LYS A 490 -10.82 -18.71 40.03
CA LYS A 490 -10.57 -17.28 39.77
C LYS A 490 -11.90 -16.55 39.58
N PRO A 491 -12.54 -16.09 40.67
CA PRO A 491 -13.84 -15.44 40.59
C PRO A 491 -13.78 -14.11 39.81
N THR A 492 -12.62 -13.45 39.80
CA THR A 492 -12.36 -12.21 39.04
C THR A 492 -10.91 -12.15 38.56
N GLN A 493 -10.65 -11.50 37.43
CA GLN A 493 -9.29 -11.22 36.96
C GLN A 493 -8.89 -9.79 37.27
N ARG A 494 -7.69 -9.61 37.82
CA ARG A 494 -7.10 -8.28 38.01
C ARG A 494 -6.59 -7.72 36.69
N LEU A 495 -7.10 -6.55 36.31
CA LEU A 495 -6.63 -5.74 35.20
C LEU A 495 -6.20 -4.36 35.71
N GLN A 496 -5.14 -3.83 35.10
CA GLN A 496 -4.75 -2.44 35.25
C GLN A 496 -5.18 -1.72 33.98
N VAL A 497 -6.03 -0.70 34.10
CA VAL A 497 -6.59 0.00 32.96
C VAL A 497 -5.94 1.38 32.85
N PRO A 498 -5.06 1.61 31.86
CA PRO A 498 -4.49 2.92 31.58
C PRO A 498 -5.58 3.98 31.31
N LEU A 499 -5.36 5.17 31.85
CA LEU A 499 -6.21 6.34 31.61
C LEU A 499 -5.59 7.20 30.52
N LEU A 500 -6.34 7.44 29.45
CA LEU A 500 -5.96 8.36 28.39
C LEU A 500 -6.44 9.79 28.74
N PRO A 501 -5.59 10.83 28.59
CA PRO A 501 -6.01 12.23 28.69
C PRO A 501 -7.03 12.56 27.59
N ASN A 502 -8.05 13.36 27.93
CA ASN A 502 -9.08 13.74 26.98
C ASN A 502 -8.48 14.54 25.81
N ASP A 503 -8.97 14.29 24.59
CA ASP A 503 -8.78 15.07 23.35
C ASP A 503 -7.65 14.66 22.37
N TYR A 504 -6.68 13.82 22.71
CA TYR A 504 -5.60 13.45 21.76
C TYR A 504 -5.89 12.22 20.86
N SER A 505 -6.91 11.41 21.16
CA SER A 505 -7.20 10.19 20.37
C SER A 505 -8.03 10.43 19.12
N ASP A 506 -8.92 11.42 19.13
CA ASP A 506 -10.00 11.50 18.15
C ASP A 506 -9.55 12.16 16.84
N GLN A 507 -8.66 13.15 16.90
CA GLN A 507 -8.19 13.85 15.70
C GLN A 507 -7.38 12.96 14.75
N ASN A 508 -6.64 11.99 15.28
CA ASN A 508 -5.79 11.10 14.50
C ASN A 508 -6.45 9.75 14.17
N ASN A 509 -7.70 9.53 14.61
CA ASN A 509 -8.41 8.28 14.32
C ASN A 509 -9.16 8.38 12.99
N VAL A 510 -8.80 7.52 12.03
CA VAL A 510 -9.38 7.50 10.67
C VAL A 510 -10.90 7.28 10.72
N PHE A 511 -11.39 6.39 11.58
CA PHE A 511 -12.82 6.11 11.74
C PHE A 511 -13.58 7.33 12.28
N TYR A 512 -12.98 8.07 13.22
CA TYR A 512 -13.58 9.31 13.74
C TYR A 512 -13.73 10.39 12.66
N GLN A 513 -12.71 10.57 11.82
CA GLN A 513 -12.77 11.54 10.71
C GLN A 513 -13.83 11.16 9.68
N LEU A 514 -13.97 9.86 9.36
CA LEU A 514 -15.03 9.36 8.49
C LEU A 514 -16.43 9.62 9.07
N LEU A 515 -16.63 9.33 10.36
CA LEU A 515 -17.90 9.62 11.06
C LEU A 515 -18.22 11.11 11.11
N LYS A 516 -17.21 11.96 11.33
CA LYS A 516 -17.34 13.42 11.29
C LYS A 516 -17.81 13.92 9.92
N ASN A 517 -17.28 13.34 8.84
CA ASN A 517 -17.72 13.66 7.48
C ASN A 517 -19.16 13.20 7.20
N ARG A 518 -19.59 12.07 7.78
CA ARG A 518 -20.96 11.52 7.63
C ARG A 518 -22.00 12.24 8.48
N ALA A 519 -21.62 12.90 9.56
CA ALA A 519 -22.52 13.59 10.50
C ALA A 519 -23.43 14.65 9.85
N GLY A 520 -23.08 15.17 8.67
CA GLY A 520 -23.95 16.08 7.92
C GLY A 520 -25.18 15.43 7.26
N ARG A 521 -25.22 14.09 7.16
CA ARG A 521 -26.24 13.34 6.40
C ARG A 521 -26.82 12.15 7.16
N ASP A 522 -26.05 11.58 8.09
CA ASP A 522 -26.46 10.44 8.89
C ASP A 522 -26.76 10.88 10.34
N ALA A 523 -27.98 10.61 10.81
CA ALA A 523 -28.44 10.99 12.14
C ALA A 523 -27.64 10.30 13.26
N VAL A 524 -27.28 9.04 13.07
CA VAL A 524 -26.48 8.25 14.03
C VAL A 524 -25.06 8.81 14.12
N ALA A 525 -24.45 9.13 12.98
CA ALA A 525 -23.13 9.77 12.96
C ALA A 525 -23.18 11.17 13.60
N LYS A 526 -24.26 11.93 13.36
CA LYS A 526 -24.47 13.26 13.95
C LYS A 526 -24.61 13.19 15.48
N GLU A 527 -25.36 12.21 15.98
CA GLU A 527 -25.51 11.96 17.41
C GLU A 527 -24.16 11.58 18.04
N PHE A 528 -23.45 10.61 17.45
CA PHE A 528 -22.12 10.19 17.92
C PHE A 528 -21.11 11.34 18.00
N ILE A 529 -21.06 12.20 16.98
CA ILE A 529 -20.18 13.38 16.97
C ILE A 529 -20.68 14.47 17.93
N GLY A 530 -22.00 14.65 18.04
CA GLY A 530 -22.63 15.60 18.95
C GLY A 530 -22.31 15.30 20.42
N ASP A 531 -22.42 14.04 20.83
CA ASP A 531 -22.14 13.60 22.20
C ASP A 531 -20.68 13.83 22.63
N ARG A 532 -19.75 13.82 21.67
CA ARG A 532 -18.33 14.06 21.92
C ARG A 532 -17.95 15.54 21.88
N THR A 533 -18.68 16.36 21.12
CA THR A 533 -18.36 17.79 20.94
C THR A 533 -19.07 18.69 21.96
N ARG A 534 -20.31 18.37 22.35
CA ARG A 534 -21.12 19.13 23.33
C ARG A 534 -20.44 19.35 24.70
N PRO A 535 -19.82 18.33 25.33
CA PRO A 535 -19.15 18.51 26.62
C PRO A 535 -18.02 19.54 26.53
N SER A 536 -17.28 19.56 25.42
CA SER A 536 -16.17 20.50 25.21
C SER A 536 -16.63 21.95 25.03
N SER A 537 -17.78 22.18 24.38
CA SER A 537 -18.30 23.53 24.11
C SER A 537 -18.96 24.16 25.33
N GLU A 538 -19.70 23.40 26.14
CA GLU A 538 -20.34 23.91 27.35
C GLU A 538 -19.31 24.25 28.42
N ILE A 539 -18.29 23.39 28.61
CA ILE A 539 -17.17 23.64 29.52
C ILE A 539 -16.36 24.87 29.07
N ARG A 540 -16.04 25.00 27.78
CA ARG A 540 -15.34 26.20 27.26
C ARG A 540 -16.19 27.47 27.37
N ALA A 541 -17.49 27.40 27.14
CA ALA A 541 -18.39 28.53 27.30
C ALA A 541 -18.48 28.99 28.77
N LEU A 542 -18.52 28.04 29.71
CA LEU A 542 -18.47 28.33 31.15
C LEU A 542 -17.12 28.94 31.56
N GLN A 543 -16.01 28.34 31.11
CA GLN A 543 -14.66 28.87 31.38
C GLN A 543 -14.46 30.27 30.80
N HIS A 544 -14.97 30.53 29.59
CA HIS A 544 -14.93 31.83 28.94
C HIS A 544 -15.82 32.85 29.67
N TYR A 545 -17.01 32.45 30.12
CA TYR A 545 -17.89 33.28 30.95
C TYR A 545 -17.22 33.67 32.29
N ILE A 546 -16.59 32.71 32.97
CA ILE A 546 -15.85 32.93 34.22
C ILE A 546 -14.66 33.86 34.00
N ARG A 547 -13.86 33.65 32.94
CA ARG A 547 -12.73 34.53 32.59
C ARG A 547 -13.19 35.95 32.23
N ARG A 548 -14.30 36.10 31.50
CA ARG A 548 -14.81 37.41 31.05
C ARG A 548 -15.46 38.21 32.18
N ASN A 549 -16.03 37.53 33.18
CA ASN A 549 -16.68 38.19 34.31
C ASN A 549 -15.80 38.31 35.56
N ARG A 550 -14.55 37.82 35.53
CA ARG A 550 -13.59 37.96 36.65
C ARG A 550 -13.47 39.39 37.16
N ASN A 551 -13.54 40.39 36.28
CA ASN A 551 -13.45 41.81 36.63
C ASN A 551 -14.80 42.44 37.03
N ARG A 552 -15.94 41.85 36.65
CA ARG A 552 -17.28 42.32 37.07
C ARG A 552 -17.67 41.80 38.45
N VAL A 553 -17.18 40.63 38.84
CA VAL A 553 -17.32 40.11 40.21
C VAL A 553 -16.48 40.93 41.19
N GLY A 554 -15.35 41.49 40.74
CA GLY A 554 -14.53 42.42 41.54
C GLY A 554 -15.13 43.83 41.73
N HIS A 555 -16.02 44.28 40.84
CA HIS A 555 -16.59 45.64 40.91
C HIS A 555 -17.94 45.75 41.63
N MET A 556 -18.61 44.64 41.96
CA MET A 556 -19.77 44.66 42.87
C MET A 556 -19.36 44.61 44.36
N LEU A 557 -18.07 44.67 44.67
CA LEU A 557 -17.50 44.68 46.02
C LEU A 557 -16.81 46.02 46.39
N LEU A 558 -17.00 47.08 45.59
CA LEU A 558 -16.46 48.43 45.83
C LEU A 558 -17.52 49.54 45.68
N GLY A 559 -18.80 49.22 45.88
CA GLY A 559 -19.90 50.20 45.89
C GLY A 559 -20.68 50.12 47.18
#